data_AF-A0A9D8MY56-F1
#
_entry.id   AF-A0A9D8MY56-F1
#
_cell.length_a   1.000
_cell.length_b   1.000
_cell.length_c   1.000
_cell.angle_alpha   90.00
_cell.angle_beta   90.00
_cell.angle_gamma   90.00
#
_symmetry.space_group_name_H-M   'P 1'
#
loop_
_entity.id
_entity.type
_entity.pdbx_description
1 polymer ?
#
loop_
_entity_poly.entity_id
_entity_poly.type
_entity_poly.pdbx_seq_one_letter_code
_entity_poly.pdbx_strand_id
1 'polypeptide(L)' 'MIDNIKKVTVKHNGKTVGYLAETEPFVIAFQYDENWIRSGFPISPFSLPLSDKVYRNNERDRKYLQFVKIAEQIDCRS' A
#
# COMPACT_ATOMS: atom_id res chain seq x y z
N MET A 1 -23.66 1.33 10.51
CA MET A 1 -22.34 1.38 11.17
C MET A 1 -21.38 1.98 10.18
N ILE A 2 -20.77 3.11 10.49
CA ILE A 2 -19.81 3.75 9.58
C ILE A 2 -18.50 3.01 9.77
N ASP A 3 -18.18 2.16 8.81
CA ASP A 3 -16.90 1.47 8.75
C ASP A 3 -15.80 2.54 8.69
N ASN A 4 -14.96 2.61 9.72
CA ASN A 4 -13.83 3.53 9.74
C ASN A 4 -12.80 2.97 8.76
N ILE A 5 -12.96 3.29 7.47
CA ILE A 5 -12.02 2.94 6.42
C ILE A 5 -10.66 3.49 6.81
N LYS A 6 -9.74 2.62 7.24
CA LYS A 6 -8.39 3.00 7.62
C LYS A 6 -7.59 3.22 6.35
N LYS A 7 -7.41 4.49 5.99
CA LYS A 7 -6.54 4.91 4.88
C LYS A 7 -5.19 5.39 5.43
N VAL A 8 -4.10 4.82 4.91
CA VAL A 8 -2.73 5.18 5.22
C VAL A 8 -2.06 5.69 3.94
N THR A 9 -1.36 6.81 4.02
CA THR A 9 -0.61 7.34 2.88
C THR A 9 0.84 6.89 3.00
N VAL A 10 1.35 6.18 2.00
CA VAL A 10 2.71 5.66 1.99
C VAL A 10 3.63 6.72 1.38
N LYS A 11 4.58 7.24 2.16
CA LYS A 11 5.52 8.27 1.71
C LYS A 11 6.96 7.83 1.92
N HIS A 12 7.76 7.80 0.86
CA HIS A 12 9.17 7.46 0.93
C HIS A 12 10.03 8.68 0.62
N ASN A 13 10.95 9.03 1.53
CA ASN A 13 11.83 10.20 1.38
C ASN A 13 11.07 11.51 1.06
N GLY A 14 9.91 11.72 1.70
CA GLY A 14 9.05 12.88 1.48
C GLY A 14 8.22 12.86 0.20
N LYS A 15 8.38 11.84 -0.67
CA LYS A 15 7.53 11.64 -1.86
C LYS A 15 6.42 10.65 -1.58
N THR A 16 5.22 10.95 -2.06
CA THR A 16 4.09 10.02 -2.02
C THR A 16 4.35 8.87 -2.98
N VAL A 17 4.40 7.66 -2.41
CA VAL A 17 4.53 6.41 -3.17
C VAL A 17 3.16 5.91 -3.59
N GLY A 18 2.19 5.98 -2.69
CA GLY A 18 0.86 5.46 -2.90
C GLY A 18 -0.01 5.49 -1.65
N TYR A 19 -1.12 4.79 -1.72
CA TYR A 19 -2.17 4.80 -0.71
C TYR A 19 -2.58 3.38 -0.36
N LEU A 20 -2.64 3.10 0.93
CA LEU A 20 -3.21 1.91 1.51
C LEU A 20 -4.57 2.25 2.07
N ALA A 21 -5.57 1.41 1.81
CA ALA A 21 -6.90 1.52 2.39
C ALA A 21 -7.39 0.14 2.79
N GLU A 22 -7.78 -0.02 4.05
CA GLU A 22 -8.54 -1.18 4.52
C GLU A 22 -10.00 -0.96 4.14
N THR A 23 -10.52 -1.78 3.21
CA THR A 23 -11.89 -1.63 2.70
C THR A 23 -12.89 -2.51 3.45
N GLU A 24 -12.42 -3.63 3.97
CA GLU A 24 -13.18 -4.60 4.76
C GLU A 24 -12.20 -5.17 5.80
N PRO A 25 -12.69 -5.74 6.91
CA PRO A 25 -11.82 -6.41 7.87
C PRO A 25 -10.92 -7.41 7.15
N PHE A 26 -9.60 -7.25 7.31
CA PHE A 26 -8.56 -8.07 6.68
C PHE A 26 -8.42 -7.94 5.15
N VAL A 27 -9.13 -6.99 4.52
CA VAL A 27 -8.97 -6.67 3.10
C VAL A 27 -8.30 -5.31 2.95
N ILE A 28 -7.05 -5.36 2.52
CA ILE A 28 -6.25 -4.17 2.26
C ILE A 28 -6.12 -3.96 0.76
N ALA A 29 -6.41 -2.76 0.31
CA ALA A 29 -6.16 -2.27 -1.03
C ALA A 29 -4.95 -1.33 -1.02
N PHE A 30 -4.03 -1.53 -1.95
CA PHE A 30 -2.89 -0.66 -2.21
C PHE A 30 -2.99 -0.10 -3.63
N GLN A 31 -2.77 1.20 -3.78
CA GLN A 31 -2.66 1.87 -5.06
C GLN A 31 -1.41 2.73 -5.10
N TYR A 32 -0.62 2.60 -6.17
CA TYR A 32 0.50 3.49 -6.41
C TYR A 32 0.01 4.87 -6.87
N ASP A 33 0.76 5.92 -6.53
CA ASP A 33 0.55 7.25 -7.09
C ASP A 33 1.02 7.29 -8.54
N GLU A 34 0.27 7.95 -9.42
CA GLU A 34 0.61 8.07 -10.85
C GLU A 34 2.00 8.70 -11.07
N ASN A 35 2.39 9.67 -10.23
CA ASN A 35 3.72 10.27 -10.31
C ASN A 35 4.82 9.29 -9.92
N TRP A 36 4.53 8.42 -8.93
CA TRP A 36 5.45 7.37 -8.52
C TRP A 36 5.57 6.27 -9.56
N ILE A 37 4.49 5.94 -10.27
CA ILE A 37 4.55 4.94 -11.36
C ILE A 37 5.44 5.43 -12.51
N ARG A 38 5.41 6.74 -12.80
CA ARG A 38 6.18 7.32 -13.91
C ARG A 38 7.68 7.49 -13.61
N SER A 39 8.03 7.85 -12.38
CA SER A 39 9.40 8.25 -12.03
C SER A 39 10.00 7.44 -10.87
N GLY A 40 9.23 6.55 -10.26
CA GLY A 40 9.62 5.76 -9.10
C GLY A 40 10.04 4.35 -9.46
N PHE A 41 9.96 3.48 -8.47
CA PHE A 41 10.37 2.08 -8.57
C PHE A 41 9.38 1.18 -7.83
N PRO A 42 9.30 -0.12 -8.19
CA PRO A 42 8.48 -1.07 -7.46
C PRO A 42 9.02 -1.22 -6.03
N ILE A 43 8.19 -0.89 -5.04
CA ILE A 43 8.56 -0.98 -3.62
C ILE A 43 8.85 -2.44 -3.23
N SER A 44 8.16 -3.39 -3.87
CA SER A 44 8.50 -4.80 -3.77
C SER A 44 8.36 -5.47 -5.13
N PRO A 45 9.44 -5.86 -5.81
CA PRO A 45 9.38 -6.39 -7.17
C PRO A 45 8.57 -7.71 -7.27
N PHE A 46 8.44 -8.46 -6.17
CA PHE A 46 7.69 -9.72 -6.15
C PHE A 46 6.22 -9.55 -5.75
N SER A 47 5.93 -8.65 -4.80
CA SER A 47 4.58 -8.52 -4.23
C SER A 47 3.80 -7.30 -4.76
N LEU A 48 4.52 -6.26 -5.19
CA LEU A 48 3.98 -4.98 -5.60
C LEU A 48 4.74 -4.43 -6.82
N PRO A 49 4.55 -5.04 -8.01
CA PRO A 49 5.13 -4.50 -9.23
C PRO A 49 4.59 -3.10 -9.50
N LEU A 50 5.43 -2.24 -10.07
CA LEU A 50 5.08 -0.86 -10.36
C LEU A 50 4.02 -0.86 -11.48
N SER A 51 2.77 -0.61 -11.10
CA SER A 51 1.65 -0.56 -12.02
C SER A 51 0.52 0.27 -11.43
N ASP A 52 -0.29 0.83 -12.31
CA ASP A 52 -1.48 1.64 -11.99
C ASP A 52 -2.64 0.82 -11.40
N LYS A 53 -2.50 -0.50 -11.36
CA LYS A 53 -3.53 -1.40 -10.85
C LYS A 53 -3.66 -1.30 -9.33
N VAL A 54 -4.89 -1.39 -8.84
CA VAL A 54 -5.17 -1.54 -7.42
C VAL A 54 -4.88 -2.98 -7.00
N TYR A 55 -3.95 -3.16 -6.08
CA TYR A 55 -3.63 -4.46 -5.50
C TYR A 55 -4.49 -4.67 -4.27
N ARG A 56 -5.31 -5.73 -4.27
CA ARG A 56 -6.13 -6.09 -3.10
C ARG A 56 -5.64 -7.41 -2.56
N ASN A 57 -5.48 -7.48 -1.25
CA ASN A 57 -5.12 -8.72 -0.58
C ASN A 57 -6.30 -9.21 0.26
N ASN A 58 -6.64 -10.48 0.12
CA ASN A 58 -7.57 -11.15 1.03
C ASN A 58 -6.78 -11.81 2.18
N GLU A 59 -7.43 -12.00 3.31
CA GLU A 59 -6.88 -12.58 4.55
C GLU A 59 -6.19 -13.96 4.38
N ARG A 60 -6.45 -14.66 3.27
CA ARG A 60 -5.87 -15.96 2.98
C ARG A 60 -4.52 -15.89 2.27
N ASP A 61 -4.11 -14.72 1.79
CA ASP A 61 -2.87 -14.56 1.06
C ASP A 61 -1.73 -14.11 1.99
N ARG A 62 -0.62 -14.85 1.99
CA ARG A 62 0.60 -14.54 2.77
C ARG A 62 1.18 -13.15 2.47
N LYS A 63 0.77 -12.55 1.34
CA LYS A 63 1.15 -11.20 0.93
C LYS A 63 0.60 -10.11 1.86
N TYR A 64 -0.46 -10.37 2.64
CA TYR A 64 -1.04 -9.42 3.60
C TYR A 64 0.02 -8.81 4.52
N LEU A 65 0.81 -9.69 5.13
CA LEU A 65 1.90 -9.33 6.04
C LEU A 65 3.00 -8.55 5.32
N GLN A 66 3.18 -8.75 4.02
CA GLN A 66 4.15 -8.02 3.21
C GLN A 66 3.67 -6.58 2.97
N PHE A 67 2.41 -6.39 2.60
CA PHE A 67 1.81 -5.06 2.45
C PHE A 67 1.84 -4.26 3.75
N VAL A 68 1.45 -4.89 4.87
CA VAL A 68 1.50 -4.27 6.19
C VAL A 68 2.93 -3.92 6.59
N LYS A 69 3.90 -4.82 6.41
CA LYS A 69 5.32 -4.53 6.68
C LYS A 69 5.89 -3.41 5.82
N ILE A 70 5.42 -3.25 4.58
CA ILE A 70 5.84 -2.14 3.71
C ILE A 70 5.27 -0.83 4.25
N ALA A 71 4.00 -0.82 4.67
CA ALA A 71 3.40 0.35 5.32
C ALA A 71 4.12 0.74 6.61
N GLU A 72 4.41 -0.25 7.46
CA GLU A 72 5.03 -0.08 8.78
C GLU A 72 6.47 0.44 8.69
N GLN A 73 7.25 -0.03 7.73
CA GLN A 73 8.63 0.45 7.53
C GLN A 73 8.71 1.87 6.95
N ILE A 74 7.65 2.31 6.28
CA ILE A 74 7.60 3.62 5.62
C ILE A 74 6.95 4.67 6.52
N ASP A 75 6.16 4.24 7.52
CA ASP A 75 5.66 5.05 8.63
C ASP A 75 6.70 5.21 9.77
N CYS A 76 7.99 5.11 9.46
CA CYS A 76 9.03 5.43 10.43
C CYS A 76 9.08 6.95 10.68
N ARG A 77 8.24 7.36 11.62
CA ARG A 77 8.37 8.51 12.54
C ARG A 77 7.97 9.87 11.97
N SER A 78 6.71 10.24 12.23
CA SER A 78 6.39 11.62 12.59
C SER A 78 6.96 11.98 13.96
#